data_AF-A0A5R2MU27-F1
#
_entry.id   AF-A0A5R2MU27-F1
#
_cell.length_a   1.000
_cell.length_b   1.000
_cell.length_c   1.000
_cell.angle_alpha   90.00
_cell.angle_beta   90.00
_cell.angle_gamma   90.00
#
_symmetry.space_group_name_H-M   'P 1'
#
loop_
_entity.id
_entity.type
_entity.pdbx_description
1 polymer ?
#
loop_
_entity_poly.entity_id
_entity_poly.type
_entity_poly.pdbx_seq_one_letter_code
_entity_poly.pdbx_strand_id
1 'polypeptide(L)'
;ARHGLDLDHATFLGYSNGANLVSSLMLLHPGIVRSAALLRPMPVLDEVPATDLAGTRTLIIAGAADETYGSFAPALVTLLSRHGTEIDARIVPSG
;
A
#
# COMPACT_ATOMS: atom_id res chain seq x y z
N ALA A 1 -6.03 25.24 -1.25
CA ALA A 1 -5.42 24.17 -2.07
C ALA A 1 -5.54 24.52 -3.56
N ARG A 2 -4.53 24.20 -4.39
CA ARG A 2 -4.47 24.63 -5.82
C ARG A 2 -5.60 24.08 -6.70
N HIS A 3 -6.13 22.90 -6.38
CA HIS A 3 -7.11 22.19 -7.21
C HIS A 3 -8.37 21.76 -6.45
N GLY A 4 -8.53 22.14 -5.18
CA GLY A 4 -9.72 21.77 -4.38
C GLY A 4 -9.95 20.27 -4.23
N LEU A 5 -8.89 19.45 -4.28
CA LEU A 5 -9.00 18.00 -4.13
C LEU A 5 -9.43 17.66 -2.70
N ASP A 6 -10.52 16.91 -2.59
CA ASP A 6 -10.97 16.31 -1.34
C ASP A 6 -10.31 14.94 -1.16
N LEU A 7 -9.37 14.86 -0.23
CA LEU A 7 -8.62 13.64 0.04
C LEU A 7 -9.44 12.59 0.79
N ASP A 8 -10.56 12.98 1.41
CA ASP A 8 -11.45 12.03 2.07
C ASP A 8 -12.14 11.10 1.06
N HIS A 9 -12.25 11.56 -0.19
CA HIS A 9 -12.79 10.82 -1.33
C HIS A 9 -11.72 10.41 -2.37
N ALA A 10 -10.44 10.63 -2.08
CA ALA A 10 -9.35 10.25 -2.98
C ALA A 10 -8.91 8.79 -2.77
N THR A 11 -8.47 8.15 -3.85
CA THR A 11 -7.77 6.85 -3.81
C THR A 11 -6.40 6.98 -4.44
N PHE A 12 -5.37 6.53 -3.72
CA PHE A 12 -4.00 6.49 -4.20
C PHE A 12 -3.74 5.15 -4.88
N LEU A 13 -3.61 5.16 -6.20
CA LEU A 13 -3.28 3.98 -7.00
C LEU A 13 -1.80 4.04 -7.39
N GLY A 14 -1.05 3.00 -7.02
CA GLY A 14 0.34 2.85 -7.39
C GLY A 14 0.62 1.50 -8.06
N TYR A 15 1.54 1.50 -9.01
CA TYR A 15 2.07 0.29 -9.65
C TYR A 15 3.57 0.16 -9.39
N SER A 16 4.00 -1.03 -8.94
CA SER A 16 5.39 -1.38 -8.64
C SER A 16 6.04 -0.29 -7.76
N ASN A 17 7.04 0.44 -8.27
CA ASN A 17 7.67 1.53 -7.53
C ASN A 17 6.68 2.63 -7.07
N GLY A 18 5.66 2.93 -7.88
CA GLY A 18 4.60 3.86 -7.48
C GLY A 18 3.75 3.30 -6.33
N ALA A 19 3.55 1.98 -6.27
CA ALA A 19 2.87 1.34 -5.15
C ALA A 19 3.74 1.41 -3.88
N ASN A 20 5.04 1.19 -4.02
CA ASN A 20 6.00 1.31 -2.91
C ASN A 20 6.03 2.73 -2.36
N LEU A 21 6.01 3.75 -3.24
CA LEU A 21 5.89 5.15 -2.84
C LEU A 21 4.63 5.39 -2.03
N VAL A 22 3.48 4.91 -2.48
CA VAL A 22 2.21 5.07 -1.75
C VAL A 22 2.27 4.38 -0.39
N SER A 23 2.80 3.15 -0.29
CA SER A 23 2.95 2.49 1.02
C SER A 23 3.91 3.23 1.95
N SER A 24 4.99 3.81 1.42
CA SER A 24 5.91 4.63 2.21
C SER A 24 5.25 5.94 2.65
N LEU A 25 4.45 6.56 1.78
CA LEU A 25 3.66 7.76 2.13
C LEU A 25 2.69 7.46 3.28
N MET A 26 2.01 6.32 3.23
CA MET A 26 1.13 5.88 4.32
C MET A 26 1.89 5.76 5.64
N LEU A 27 3.01 5.04 5.63
CA LEU A 27 3.78 4.75 6.85
C LEU A 27 4.51 5.98 7.41
N LEU A 28 5.04 6.86 6.56
CA LEU A 28 5.83 8.03 6.96
C LEU A 28 4.98 9.28 7.19
N HIS A 29 3.81 9.38 6.57
CA HIS A 29 2.94 10.56 6.62
C HIS A 29 1.46 10.16 6.84
N PRO A 30 1.11 9.64 8.04
CA PRO A 30 -0.25 9.22 8.34
C PRO A 30 -1.26 10.37 8.22
N GLY A 31 -2.50 10.04 7.88
CA GLY A 31 -3.62 10.98 7.74
C GLY A 31 -3.81 11.59 6.35
N ILE A 32 -2.91 11.35 5.40
CA ILE A 32 -3.06 11.79 4.00
C ILE A 32 -3.85 10.78 3.17
N VAL A 33 -3.52 9.50 3.30
CA VAL A 33 -4.08 8.42 2.48
C VAL A 33 -5.16 7.70 3.28
N ARG A 34 -6.41 7.75 2.82
CA ARG A 34 -7.52 6.95 3.40
C ARG A 34 -7.82 5.67 2.62
N SER A 35 -7.58 5.68 1.31
CA SER A 35 -7.80 4.53 0.43
C SER A 35 -6.62 4.37 -0.52
N ALA A 36 -6.07 3.17 -0.60
CA ALA A 36 -4.94 2.83 -1.46
C ALA A 36 -5.18 1.56 -2.27
N ALA A 37 -4.66 1.53 -3.49
CA ALA A 37 -4.59 0.34 -4.34
C ALA A 37 -3.14 0.17 -4.79
N LEU A 38 -2.54 -0.95 -4.38
CA LEU A 38 -1.11 -1.23 -4.53
C LEU A 38 -0.94 -2.44 -5.46
N LEU A 39 -0.47 -2.19 -6.67
CA LEU A 39 -0.27 -3.21 -7.69
C LEU A 39 1.20 -3.61 -7.74
N ARG A 40 1.51 -4.91 -7.57
CA ARG A 40 2.89 -5.43 -7.49
C ARG A 40 3.80 -4.72 -6.47
N PRO A 41 3.33 -4.44 -5.24
CA PRO A 41 4.14 -3.73 -4.27
C PRO A 41 5.11 -4.66 -3.53
N MET A 42 6.11 -4.06 -2.90
CA MET A 42 7.02 -4.72 -1.95
C MET A 42 7.36 -3.73 -0.81
N PRO A 43 7.75 -4.21 0.39
CA PRO A 43 8.27 -3.33 1.42
C PRO A 43 9.62 -2.74 0.98
N VAL A 44 9.82 -1.44 1.22
CA VAL A 44 11.03 -0.70 0.82
C VAL A 44 11.65 0.15 1.93
N LEU A 45 11.05 0.16 3.13
CA LEU A 45 11.58 0.91 4.27
C LEU A 45 12.36 -0.03 5.18
N ASP A 46 13.61 0.33 5.50
CA ASP A 46 14.42 -0.37 6.49
C ASP A 46 13.92 -0.11 7.92
N GLU A 47 13.57 1.15 8.20
CA GLU A 47 13.00 1.59 9.48
C GLU A 47 11.58 2.10 9.26
N VAL A 48 10.63 1.49 9.97
CA VAL A 48 9.23 1.87 9.94
C VAL A 48 8.88 2.55 11.27
N PRO A 49 8.38 3.80 11.25
CA PRO A 49 7.96 4.48 12.47
C PRO A 49 6.75 3.78 13.12
N ALA A 50 6.51 4.05 14.40
CA ALA A 50 5.33 3.56 15.12
C ALA A 50 4.06 4.32 14.66
N THR A 51 3.61 4.02 13.44
CA THR A 51 2.49 4.69 12.78
C THR A 51 1.19 3.91 13.00
N ASP A 52 0.10 4.62 13.25
CA ASP A 52 -1.25 4.05 13.24
C ASP A 52 -1.95 4.39 11.91
N LEU A 53 -2.36 3.36 11.19
CA LEU A 53 -3.10 3.44 9.92
C LEU A 53 -4.58 3.08 10.08
N ALA A 54 -5.09 2.99 11.32
CA ALA A 54 -6.51 2.74 11.58
C ALA A 54 -7.41 3.68 10.75
N GLY A 55 -8.45 3.10 10.15
CA GLY A 55 -9.36 3.81 9.25
C GLY A 55 -8.86 3.97 7.81
N THR A 56 -7.66 3.47 7.49
CA THR A 56 -7.17 3.32 6.12
C THR A 56 -7.61 1.98 5.53
N ARG A 57 -7.93 1.95 4.24
CA ARG A 57 -8.22 0.72 3.49
C ARG A 57 -7.20 0.52 2.38
N THR A 58 -6.73 -0.70 2.19
CA THR A 58 -5.67 -0.99 1.21
C THR A 58 -5.97 -2.27 0.45
N LEU A 59 -6.10 -2.13 -0.87
CA LEU A 59 -6.09 -3.24 -1.80
C LEU A 59 -4.65 -3.54 -2.22
N ILE A 60 -4.22 -4.79 -2.14
CA ILE A 60 -2.91 -5.27 -2.60
C ILE A 60 -3.14 -6.34 -3.67
N ILE A 61 -2.55 -6.17 -4.85
CA ILE A 61 -2.63 -7.15 -5.94
C ILE A 61 -1.23 -7.62 -6.34
N ALA A 62 -0.89 -8.85 -5.96
CA ALA A 62 0.32 -9.56 -6.38
C ALA A 62 0.05 -10.43 -7.61
N GLY A 63 1.10 -10.69 -8.39
CA GLY A 63 1.06 -11.59 -9.54
C GLY A 63 1.55 -12.98 -9.16
N ALA A 64 0.81 -14.03 -9.54
CA ALA A 64 1.24 -15.41 -9.35
C ALA A 64 2.43 -15.78 -10.25
N ALA A 65 2.58 -15.12 -11.40
CA ALA A 65 3.69 -15.32 -12.32
C ALA A 65 4.80 -14.26 -12.14
N ASP A 66 4.73 -13.41 -11.12
CA ASP A 66 5.79 -12.46 -10.78
C ASP A 66 6.86 -13.15 -9.93
N GLU A 67 7.86 -13.72 -10.59
CA GLU A 67 8.98 -14.43 -9.96
C GLU A 67 9.92 -13.50 -9.19
N THR A 68 9.93 -12.20 -9.51
CA THR A 68 10.89 -11.25 -8.92
C THR A 68 10.34 -10.61 -7.65
N TYR A 69 9.10 -10.13 -7.69
CA TYR A 69 8.51 -9.33 -6.61
C TYR A 69 7.37 -10.02 -5.88
N GLY A 70 6.76 -11.06 -6.47
CA GLY A 70 5.58 -11.72 -5.91
C GLY A 70 5.79 -12.28 -4.50
N SER A 71 7.00 -12.76 -4.20
CA SER A 71 7.36 -13.32 -2.89
C SER A 71 7.39 -12.29 -1.75
N PHE A 72 7.48 -10.99 -2.06
CA PHE A 72 7.51 -9.92 -1.05
C PHE A 72 6.12 -9.43 -0.62
N ALA A 73 5.07 -9.73 -1.39
CA ALA A 73 3.72 -9.26 -1.08
C ALA A 73 3.21 -9.70 0.31
N PRO A 74 3.42 -10.94 0.79
CA PRO A 74 3.01 -11.34 2.14
C PRO A 74 3.68 -10.53 3.26
N ALA A 75 4.94 -10.12 3.07
CA ALA A 75 5.67 -9.30 4.04
C ALA A 75 5.04 -7.90 4.14
N LEU A 76 4.68 -7.29 3.01
CA LEU A 76 3.99 -6.00 3.00
C LEU A 76 2.58 -6.08 3.61
N VAL A 77 1.82 -7.13 3.28
CA VAL A 77 0.50 -7.40 3.89
C VAL A 77 0.62 -7.45 5.41
N THR A 78 1.60 -8.22 5.91
CA THR A 78 1.84 -8.37 7.35
C THR A 78 2.24 -7.04 8.00
N LEU A 79 3.16 -6.30 7.37
CA LEU A 79 3.59 -4.99 7.83
C LEU A 79 2.40 -4.06 7.99
N LEU A 80 1.64 -3.83 6.91
CA LEU A 80 0.53 -2.90 6.91
C LEU A 80 -0.60 -3.34 7.87
N SER A 81 -0.90 -4.64 7.95
CA SER A 81 -1.88 -5.18 8.90
C SER A 81 -1.50 -4.88 10.36
N ARG A 82 -0.21 -4.97 10.72
CA ARG A 82 0.28 -4.63 12.07
C ARG A 82 0.15 -3.15 12.40
N HIS A 83 0.14 -2.29 11.39
CA HIS A 83 -0.12 -0.86 11.53
C HIS A 83 -1.63 -0.53 11.48
N GLY A 84 -2.53 -1.51 11.46
CA GLY A 84 -3.96 -1.29 11.67
C GLY A 84 -4.79 -0.93 10.43
N THR A 85 -4.21 -0.99 9.23
CA THR A 85 -5.00 -0.80 7.99
C THR A 85 -5.87 -2.02 7.68
N GLU A 86 -7.04 -1.78 7.11
CA GLU A 86 -7.91 -2.84 6.57
C GLU A 86 -7.35 -3.29 5.22
N ILE A 87 -6.97 -4.57 5.13
CA ILE A 87 -6.30 -5.13 3.95
C ILE A 87 -7.24 -6.04 3.17
N ASP A 88 -7.36 -5.80 1.87
CA ASP A 88 -7.79 -6.80 0.88
C ASP A 88 -6.59 -7.19 0.03
N ALA A 89 -6.08 -8.42 0.19
CA ALA A 89 -4.92 -8.93 -0.55
C ALA A 89 -5.35 -10.00 -1.56
N ARG A 90 -4.94 -9.80 -2.82
CA ARG A 90 -5.27 -10.67 -3.94
C ARG A 90 -4.01 -11.14 -4.65
N ILE A 91 -4.02 -12.40 -5.03
CA ILE A 91 -3.07 -12.96 -6.00
C ILE A 91 -3.86 -13.23 -7.27
N VAL A 92 -3.39 -12.71 -8.39
CA VAL A 92 -4.00 -12.91 -9.72
C VAL A 92 -3.05 -13.72 -10.62
N PRO A 93 -3.55 -14.45 -11.65
CA PRO A 93 -2.70 -15.29 -12.50
C PRO A 93 -1.59 -14.57 -13.29
N SER A 94 -1.65 -13.24 -13.36
CA SER A 94 -0.67 -12.41 -14.08
C SER A 94 0.72 -12.41 -13.43
N GLY A 95 1.72 -11.99 -14.19
CA GLY A 95 3.04 -11.54 -13.72
C GLY A 95 3.13 -10.06 -14.02
#